data_AF-A0AA39VZL9-F1
#
_entry.id   AF-A0AA39VZL9-F1
#
_cell.length_a   1.000
_cell.length_b   1.000
_cell.length_c   1.000
_cell.angle_alpha   90.00
_cell.angle_beta   90.00
_cell.angle_gamma   90.00
#
_symmetry.space_group_name_H-M   'P 1'
#
loop_
_entity.id
_entity.type
_entity.pdbx_description
1 polymer ?
#
loop_
_entity_poly.entity_id
_entity_poly.type
_entity_poly.pdbx_seq_one_letter_code
_entity_poly.pdbx_strand_id
1 'polypeptide(L)'
;MWRLKIAESGNNPYIYSTNNYVGRQIWEFDPHANNPEELADVEEARQNFYKNRHQVKPSSDLLWRLQFLREKNFKQTIPQVKVKDGEEITYETAIAALRRAAHFFSALQASDGHWPAESAGSLYFLPPFVMCLYITGHLNAVFTSEHRKEILRYLYNHQNEDGGWGLHIEGHSSMLGTVYSYVCMRLLGLGPDDGQNNACARARKWILDRGGVTYVPSWGKNWLSV
;
A
#
# COMPACT_ATOMS: atom_id res chain seq x y z
N MET A 1 -8.86 -6.80 11.86
CA MET A 1 -8.47 -5.53 11.22
C MET A 1 -6.95 -5.39 11.25
N TRP A 2 -6.33 -4.73 10.28
CA TRP A 2 -4.89 -4.50 10.28
C TRP A 2 -4.48 -3.40 11.27
N ARG A 3 -3.48 -3.70 12.08
CA ARG A 3 -2.90 -2.83 13.10
C ARG A 3 -1.45 -2.53 12.76
N LEU A 4 -1.07 -1.25 12.80
CA LEU A 4 0.34 -0.90 12.75
C LEU A 4 0.94 -1.19 14.12
N LYS A 5 2.04 -1.94 14.15
CA LYS A 5 2.82 -2.22 15.35
C LYS A 5 4.18 -1.58 15.21
N ILE A 6 4.57 -0.82 16.24
CA ILE A 6 5.94 -0.34 16.37
C ILE A 6 6.77 -1.48 16.93
N ALA A 7 7.90 -1.76 16.30
CA ALA A 7 8.72 -2.89 16.72
C ALA A 7 9.28 -2.62 18.12
N GLU A 8 9.08 -3.57 19.01
CA GLU A 8 9.74 -3.59 20.31
C GLU A 8 10.94 -4.53 20.24
N SER A 9 11.94 -4.31 21.11
CA SER A 9 13.12 -5.16 21.21
C SER A 9 12.72 -6.59 21.62
N GLY A 10 12.58 -7.48 20.64
CA GLY A 10 12.27 -8.88 20.87
C GLY A 10 13.52 -9.70 21.18
N ASN A 11 13.39 -10.69 22.07
CA ASN A 11 14.42 -11.70 22.36
C ASN A 11 14.49 -12.80 21.28
N ASN A 12 14.30 -12.47 20.00
CA ASN A 12 14.39 -13.46 18.92
C ASN A 12 15.85 -13.55 18.43
N PRO A 13 16.55 -14.68 18.65
CA PRO A 13 17.96 -14.81 18.26
C PRO A 13 18.18 -14.81 16.74
N TYR A 14 17.12 -15.00 15.94
CA TYR A 14 17.18 -14.98 14.48
C TYR A 14 16.93 -13.60 13.87
N ILE A 15 16.63 -12.59 14.70
CA ILE A 15 16.38 -11.23 14.25
C ILE A 15 17.43 -10.33 14.91
N TYR A 16 18.10 -9.53 14.11
CA TYR A 16 19.11 -8.56 14.55
C TYR A 16 18.84 -7.19 13.92
N SER A 17 19.07 -6.13 14.68
CA SER A 17 19.08 -4.76 14.17
C SER A 17 20.18 -3.95 14.84
N THR A 18 20.78 -3.02 14.10
CA THR A 18 21.89 -2.17 14.58
C THR A 18 21.41 -1.04 15.51
N ASN A 19 20.10 -0.84 15.63
CA ASN A 19 19.49 0.29 16.33
C ASN A 19 18.43 -0.18 17.35
N ASN A 20 18.55 -1.40 17.87
CA ASN A 20 17.61 -1.98 18.84
C ASN A 20 16.13 -1.88 18.42
N TYR A 21 15.87 -2.05 17.12
CA TYR A 21 14.55 -2.05 16.48
C TYR A 21 13.83 -0.70 16.44
N VAL A 22 14.42 0.36 16.97
CA VAL A 22 13.87 1.72 16.87
C VAL A 22 13.65 2.09 15.41
N GLY A 23 12.54 2.75 15.10
CA GLY A 23 12.22 3.16 13.74
C GLY A 23 11.66 2.04 12.85
N ARG A 24 11.34 0.87 13.41
CA ARG A 24 10.74 -0.23 12.66
C ARG A 24 9.25 -0.34 12.96
N GLN A 25 8.53 -0.76 11.95
CA GLN A 25 7.08 -0.95 11.98
C GLN A 25 6.71 -2.21 11.21
N ILE A 26 5.63 -2.86 11.63
CA ILE A 26 5.00 -3.97 10.91
C ILE A 26 3.49 -3.81 10.92
N TRP A 27 2.81 -4.46 9.98
CA TRP A 27 1.36 -4.59 10.00
C TRP A 27 0.99 -5.99 10.48
N GLU A 28 0.11 -6.07 11.47
CA GLU A 28 -0.41 -7.32 12.01
C GLU A 28 -1.93 -7.35 11.85
N PHE A 29 -2.48 -8.49 11.43
CA PHE A 29 -3.92 -8.65 11.39
C PHE A 29 -4.44 -9.07 12.77
N ASP A 30 -5.27 -8.21 13.37
CA ASP A 30 -5.95 -8.47 14.63
C ASP A 30 -7.36 -9.06 14.35
N PRO A 31 -7.60 -10.37 14.58
CA PRO A 31 -8.91 -10.98 14.36
C PRO A 31 -9.96 -10.58 15.42
N HIS A 32 -9.54 -9.99 16.53
CA HIS A 32 -10.40 -9.61 17.66
C HIS A 32 -10.81 -8.13 17.63
N ALA A 33 -10.29 -7.34 16.69
CA ALA A 33 -10.72 -5.96 16.46
C ALA A 33 -12.23 -5.91 16.19
N ASN A 34 -12.99 -5.48 17.20
CA ASN A 34 -14.46 -5.53 17.22
C ASN A 34 -15.11 -4.16 17.42
N ASN A 35 -14.34 -3.06 17.38
CA ASN A 35 -14.90 -1.70 17.44
C ASN A 35 -15.61 -1.39 16.10
N PRO A 36 -16.95 -1.26 16.07
CA PRO A 36 -17.69 -1.08 14.83
C PRO A 36 -17.41 0.26 14.14
N GLU A 37 -17.19 1.33 14.93
CA GLU A 37 -16.87 2.66 14.41
C GLU A 37 -15.50 2.66 13.73
N GLU A 38 -14.51 2.01 14.33
CA GLU A 38 -13.19 1.90 13.74
C GLU A 38 -13.18 1.09 12.43
N LEU A 39 -13.93 -0.01 12.42
CA LEU A 39 -14.09 -0.83 11.21
C LEU A 39 -14.79 -0.05 10.10
N ALA A 40 -15.79 0.77 10.45
CA ALA A 40 -16.49 1.63 9.51
C ALA A 40 -15.56 2.70 8.91
N ASP A 41 -14.76 3.39 9.72
CA ASP A 41 -13.78 4.39 9.25
C ASP A 41 -12.76 3.78 8.28
N VAL A 42 -12.25 2.59 8.59
CA VAL A 42 -11.29 1.88 7.72
C VAL A 42 -11.93 1.49 6.40
N GLU A 43 -13.18 1.02 6.41
CA GLU A 43 -13.87 0.64 5.19
C GLU A 43 -14.25 1.88 4.35
N GLU A 44 -14.68 2.97 4.99
CA GLU A 44 -14.90 4.25 4.32
C GLU A 44 -13.60 4.74 3.64
N ALA A 45 -12.47 4.71 4.34
CA ALA A 45 -11.17 5.08 3.79
C ALA A 45 -10.80 4.22 2.57
N ARG A 46 -11.04 2.91 2.61
CA ARG A 46 -10.81 1.98 1.49
C ARG A 46 -11.70 2.30 0.30
N GLN A 47 -12.99 2.50 0.53
CA GLN A 47 -13.94 2.81 -0.54
C GLN A 47 -13.64 4.16 -1.17
N ASN A 48 -13.29 5.17 -0.36
CA ASN A 48 -12.89 6.47 -0.85
C ASN A 48 -11.62 6.39 -1.70
N PHE A 49 -10.59 5.66 -1.24
CA PHE A 49 -9.39 5.44 -2.03
C PHE A 49 -9.72 4.73 -3.36
N TYR A 50 -10.49 3.64 -3.31
CA TYR A 50 -10.87 2.91 -4.52
C TYR A 50 -11.59 3.81 -5.55
N LYS A 51 -12.53 4.65 -5.11
CA LYS A 51 -13.25 5.58 -6.00
C LYS A 51 -12.32 6.62 -6.65
N ASN A 52 -11.29 7.07 -5.92
CA ASN A 52 -10.40 8.15 -6.36
C ASN A 52 -9.03 7.67 -6.87
N ARG A 53 -8.80 6.34 -6.92
CA ARG A 53 -7.50 5.71 -7.23
C ARG A 53 -6.87 6.10 -8.57
N HIS A 54 -7.62 6.71 -9.49
CA HIS A 54 -7.09 7.20 -10.76
C HIS A 54 -6.67 8.67 -10.72
N GLN A 55 -7.17 9.42 -9.74
CA GLN A 55 -6.83 10.83 -9.51
C GLN A 55 -5.72 10.97 -8.45
N VAL A 56 -5.76 10.13 -7.41
CA VAL A 56 -4.76 10.11 -6.34
C VAL A 56 -4.20 8.69 -6.24
N LYS A 57 -2.95 8.52 -6.64
CA LYS A 57 -2.28 7.21 -6.70
C LYS A 57 -1.76 6.73 -5.33
N PRO A 58 -1.13 7.57 -4.49
CA PRO A 58 -0.64 7.14 -3.18
C PRO A 58 -1.76 7.00 -2.14
N SER A 59 -1.64 6.01 -1.25
CA SER A 59 -2.62 5.72 -0.18
C SER A 59 -2.76 6.86 0.86
N SER A 60 -1.80 7.79 0.84
CA SER A 60 -1.62 8.82 1.85
C SER A 60 -1.49 8.25 3.27
N ASP A 61 -1.08 6.99 3.47
CA ASP A 61 -0.81 6.48 4.83
C ASP A 61 -2.04 6.52 5.76
N LEU A 62 -3.25 6.56 5.18
CA LEU A 62 -4.45 6.98 5.89
C LEU A 62 -4.84 6.03 7.03
N LEU A 63 -4.67 4.72 6.84
CA LEU A 63 -5.11 3.72 7.81
C LEU A 63 -4.35 3.79 9.14
N TRP A 64 -3.04 4.02 9.13
CA TRP A 64 -2.30 4.16 10.39
C TRP A 64 -2.47 5.55 10.98
N ARG A 65 -2.61 6.61 10.16
CA ARG A 65 -2.92 7.96 10.65
C ARG A 65 -4.22 7.95 11.45
N LEU A 66 -5.26 7.28 10.97
CA LEU A 66 -6.52 7.12 11.71
C LEU A 66 -6.30 6.46 13.09
N GLN A 67 -5.51 5.38 13.13
CA GLN A 67 -5.21 4.66 14.38
C GLN A 67 -4.46 5.56 15.38
N PHE A 68 -3.37 6.21 14.95
CA PHE A 68 -2.53 7.03 15.83
C PHE A 68 -3.27 8.26 16.36
N LEU A 69 -4.04 8.93 15.51
CA LEU A 69 -4.82 10.09 15.93
C LEU A 69 -5.91 9.71 16.92
N ARG A 70 -6.56 8.55 16.71
CA ARG A 70 -7.57 8.00 17.63
C ARG A 70 -6.97 7.64 18.99
N GLU A 71 -5.86 6.90 19.01
CA GLU A 71 -5.16 6.52 20.25
C GLU A 71 -4.76 7.73 21.10
N LYS A 72 -4.36 8.83 20.45
CA LYS A 72 -3.98 10.08 21.11
C LYS A 72 -5.15 11.03 21.39
N ASN A 73 -6.39 10.61 21.08
CA ASN A 73 -7.58 11.46 21.13
C ASN A 73 -7.36 12.83 20.45
N PHE A 74 -6.59 12.84 19.36
CA PHE A 74 -6.13 14.06 18.73
C PHE A 74 -7.30 14.81 18.09
N LYS A 75 -7.37 16.12 18.32
CA LYS A 75 -8.31 17.03 17.66
C LYS A 75 -7.52 18.17 17.06
N GLN A 76 -7.66 18.38 15.75
CA GLN A 76 -7.03 19.52 15.09
C GLN A 76 -7.77 20.80 15.48
N THR A 77 -7.22 21.54 16.43
CA THR A 77 -7.79 22.81 16.94
C THR A 77 -7.38 24.03 16.12
N ILE A 78 -6.33 23.91 15.29
CA ILE A 78 -5.84 25.01 14.46
C ILE A 78 -6.60 25.01 13.12
N PRO A 79 -7.33 26.09 12.77
CA PRO A 79 -8.11 26.16 11.55
C PRO A 79 -7.26 25.95 10.29
N GLN A 80 -7.84 25.30 9.28
CA GLN A 80 -7.17 25.15 7.99
C GLN A 80 -7.08 26.51 7.29
N VAL A 81 -5.87 26.87 6.88
CA VAL A 81 -5.60 28.00 5.99
C VAL A 81 -5.88 27.56 4.55
N LYS A 82 -6.66 28.34 3.81
CA LYS A 82 -6.90 28.15 2.37
C LYS A 82 -6.45 29.43 1.65
N VAL A 83 -5.52 29.27 0.73
CA VAL A 83 -5.03 30.35 -0.14
C VAL A 83 -5.45 29.99 -1.55
N LYS A 84 -6.12 30.90 -2.27
CA LYS A 84 -6.51 30.68 -3.67
C LYS A 84 -5.37 31.01 -4.62
N ASP A 85 -5.46 30.47 -5.84
CA ASP A 85 -4.52 30.81 -6.89
C ASP A 85 -4.49 32.33 -7.14
N GLY A 86 -3.30 32.91 -7.08
CA GLY A 86 -3.08 34.35 -7.26
C GLY A 86 -3.23 35.21 -6.00
N GLU A 87 -3.63 34.64 -4.85
CA GLU A 87 -3.62 35.36 -3.57
C GLU A 87 -2.19 35.46 -2.99
N GLU A 88 -1.87 36.60 -2.38
CA GLU A 88 -0.59 36.80 -1.70
C GLU A 88 -0.51 35.97 -0.41
N ILE A 89 0.58 35.22 -0.24
CA ILE A 89 0.85 34.46 0.99
C ILE A 89 1.47 35.39 2.03
N THR A 90 0.68 35.81 3.02
CA THR A 90 1.19 36.64 4.12
C THR A 90 2.01 35.82 5.13
N TYR A 91 2.80 36.51 5.96
CA TYR A 91 3.54 35.89 7.05
C TYR A 91 2.61 35.16 8.04
N GLU A 92 1.48 35.75 8.38
CA GLU A 92 0.47 35.19 9.29
C GLU A 92 -0.12 33.90 8.72
N THR A 93 -0.41 33.92 7.42
CA THR A 93 -0.91 32.78 6.65
C THR A 93 0.08 31.61 6.70
N ALA A 94 1.36 31.89 6.43
CA ALA A 94 2.42 30.88 6.48
C ALA A 94 2.64 30.32 7.89
N ILE A 95 2.67 31.17 8.92
CA ILE A 95 2.86 30.75 10.32
C ILE A 95 1.67 29.93 10.82
N ALA A 96 0.44 30.30 10.46
CA ALA A 96 -0.75 29.52 10.82
C ALA A 96 -0.71 28.12 10.18
N ALA A 97 -0.34 28.03 8.90
CA ALA A 97 -0.17 26.76 8.20
C ALA A 97 0.93 25.89 8.83
N LEU A 98 2.09 26.48 9.14
CA LEU A 98 3.21 25.79 9.79
C LEU A 98 2.82 25.25 11.17
N ARG A 99 2.19 26.07 12.02
CA ARG A 99 1.75 25.64 13.36
C ARG A 99 0.76 24.48 13.27
N ARG A 100 -0.19 24.57 12.33
CA ARG A 100 -1.16 23.49 12.09
C ARG A 100 -0.48 22.19 11.65
N ALA A 101 0.46 22.29 10.71
CA ALA A 101 1.22 21.15 10.22
C ALA A 101 2.07 20.51 11.33
N ALA A 102 2.83 21.30 12.07
CA ALA A 102 3.65 20.84 13.18
C ALA A 102 2.81 20.17 14.28
N HIS A 103 1.66 20.75 14.64
CA HIS A 103 0.74 20.17 15.62
C HIS A 103 0.22 18.80 15.16
N PHE A 104 -0.17 18.69 13.88
CA PHE A 104 -0.64 17.43 13.30
C PHE A 104 0.48 16.38 13.21
N PHE A 105 1.63 16.73 12.67
CA PHE A 105 2.75 15.80 12.51
C PHE A 105 3.30 15.32 13.85
N SER A 106 3.32 16.17 14.88
CA SER A 106 3.73 15.75 16.23
C SER A 106 2.81 14.66 16.78
N ALA A 107 1.50 14.73 16.51
CA ALA A 107 0.55 13.69 16.90
C ALA A 107 0.75 12.37 16.13
N LEU A 108 1.46 12.38 15.01
CA LEU A 108 1.76 11.18 14.23
C LEU A 108 3.07 10.49 14.60
N GLN A 109 3.86 11.05 15.53
CA GLN A 109 5.09 10.41 16.00
C GLN A 109 4.80 9.11 16.76
N ALA A 110 5.54 8.05 16.46
CA ALA A 110 5.51 6.77 17.18
C ALA A 110 6.13 6.90 18.58
N SER A 111 5.84 5.92 19.45
CA SER A 111 6.30 5.89 20.84
C SER A 111 7.82 5.82 20.99
N ASP A 112 8.52 5.26 20.01
CA ASP A 112 9.99 5.18 19.92
C ASP A 112 10.61 6.40 19.20
N GLY A 113 9.80 7.40 18.86
CA GLY A 113 10.22 8.69 18.31
C GLY A 113 10.29 8.78 16.78
N HIS A 114 10.07 7.69 16.03
CA HIS A 114 10.06 7.77 14.57
C HIS A 114 8.70 8.20 13.99
N TRP A 115 8.64 8.46 12.69
CA TRP A 115 7.39 8.64 11.96
C TRP A 115 7.15 7.45 11.05
N PRO A 116 6.14 6.63 11.35
CA PRO A 116 5.65 5.63 10.43
C PRO A 116 5.38 6.20 9.05
N ALA A 117 5.83 5.50 8.02
CA ALA A 117 5.55 5.88 6.64
C ALA A 117 5.55 4.65 5.74
N GLU A 118 4.62 4.61 4.80
CA GLU A 118 4.64 3.64 3.71
C GLU A 118 5.76 4.01 2.72
N SER A 119 6.67 3.07 2.47
CA SER A 119 7.63 3.17 1.36
C SER A 119 7.09 2.37 0.15
N ALA A 120 6.04 2.91 -0.47
CA ALA A 120 5.40 2.33 -1.64
C ALA A 120 5.80 3.03 -2.94
N GLY A 121 5.23 2.56 -4.04
CA GLY A 121 5.40 3.14 -5.36
C GLY A 121 5.73 2.09 -6.40
N SER A 122 6.76 1.27 -6.16
CA SER A 122 7.19 0.25 -7.10
C SER A 122 6.22 -0.95 -7.15
N LEU A 123 5.84 -1.36 -8.35
CA LEU A 123 4.92 -2.50 -8.59
C LEU A 123 5.67 -3.81 -8.92
N TYR A 124 6.98 -3.85 -8.68
CA TYR A 124 7.85 -5.00 -8.99
C TYR A 124 8.56 -5.59 -7.78
N PHE A 125 8.18 -5.24 -6.54
CA PHE A 125 8.70 -5.91 -5.34
C PHE A 125 7.77 -7.02 -4.84
N LEU A 126 6.49 -6.72 -4.71
CA LEU A 126 5.50 -7.67 -4.18
C LEU A 126 5.29 -8.89 -5.11
N PRO A 127 5.14 -8.73 -6.44
CA PRO A 127 4.95 -9.90 -7.30
C PRO A 127 6.14 -10.88 -7.28
N PRO A 128 7.41 -10.46 -7.39
CA PRO A 128 8.54 -11.37 -7.21
C PRO A 128 8.60 -12.03 -5.83
N PHE A 129 8.19 -11.33 -4.76
CA PHE A 129 8.13 -11.94 -3.43
C PHE A 129 7.08 -13.06 -3.37
N VAL A 130 5.90 -12.87 -3.97
CA VAL A 130 4.87 -13.92 -4.12
C VAL A 130 5.40 -15.09 -4.96
N MET A 131 6.09 -14.82 -6.07
CA MET A 131 6.71 -15.86 -6.91
C MET A 131 7.74 -16.66 -6.12
N CYS A 132 8.64 -16.00 -5.38
CA CYS A 132 9.64 -16.66 -4.55
C CYS A 132 9.01 -17.59 -3.50
N LEU A 133 7.98 -17.12 -2.79
CA LEU A 133 7.27 -17.92 -1.79
C LEU A 133 6.50 -19.08 -2.41
N TYR A 134 5.98 -18.91 -3.62
CA TYR A 134 5.37 -20.00 -4.38
C TYR A 134 6.41 -21.07 -4.75
N ILE A 135 7.53 -20.65 -5.36
CA ILE A 135 8.63 -21.53 -5.82
C ILE A 135 9.21 -22.33 -4.64
N THR A 136 9.37 -21.68 -3.49
CA THR A 136 9.93 -22.32 -2.29
C THR A 136 8.90 -23.11 -1.47
N GLY A 137 7.61 -23.10 -1.85
CA GLY A 137 6.55 -23.81 -1.13
C GLY A 137 6.08 -23.15 0.18
N HIS A 138 6.49 -21.91 0.46
CA HIS A 138 6.18 -21.18 1.69
C HIS A 138 5.00 -20.21 1.57
N LEU A 139 4.32 -20.14 0.42
CA LEU A 139 3.22 -19.20 0.19
C LEU A 139 2.12 -19.26 1.27
N ASN A 140 1.70 -20.46 1.67
CA ASN A 140 0.68 -20.64 2.71
C ASN A 140 1.22 -20.41 4.13
N ALA A 141 2.53 -20.57 4.34
CA ALA A 141 3.16 -20.36 5.63
C ALA A 141 3.35 -18.86 5.93
N VAL A 142 3.62 -18.05 4.90
CA VAL A 142 3.87 -16.61 5.04
C VAL A 142 2.60 -15.78 4.84
N PHE A 143 1.76 -16.12 3.86
CA PHE A 143 0.55 -15.34 3.56
C PHE A 143 -0.73 -16.04 4.01
N THR A 144 -1.27 -15.53 5.12
CA THR A 144 -2.64 -15.84 5.58
C THR A 144 -3.70 -15.37 4.57
N SER A 145 -4.96 -15.78 4.76
CA SER A 145 -6.08 -15.31 3.93
C SER A 145 -6.17 -13.78 3.87
N GLU A 146 -5.89 -13.11 4.98
CA GLU A 146 -5.96 -11.65 5.08
C GLU A 146 -4.84 -10.98 4.30
N HIS A 147 -3.61 -11.52 4.34
CA HIS A 147 -2.53 -11.03 3.49
C HIS A 147 -2.91 -11.09 2.02
N ARG A 148 -3.49 -12.21 1.57
CA ARG A 148 -3.90 -12.38 0.17
C ARG A 148 -4.96 -11.37 -0.24
N LYS A 149 -5.95 -11.12 0.63
CA LYS A 149 -6.97 -10.11 0.39
C LYS A 149 -6.35 -8.72 0.21
N GLU A 150 -5.40 -8.32 1.05
CA GLU A 150 -4.73 -7.01 0.92
C GLU A 150 -3.82 -6.93 -0.31
N ILE A 151 -3.08 -8.01 -0.63
CA ILE A 151 -2.24 -8.05 -1.84
C ILE A 151 -3.11 -7.87 -3.08
N LEU A 152 -4.21 -8.63 -3.18
CA LEU A 152 -5.15 -8.49 -4.29
C LEU A 152 -5.79 -7.10 -4.34
N ARG A 153 -6.19 -6.54 -3.19
CA ARG A 153 -6.72 -5.17 -3.10
C ARG A 153 -5.72 -4.14 -3.62
N TYR A 154 -4.45 -4.26 -3.23
CA TYR A 154 -3.38 -3.38 -3.72
C TYR A 154 -3.24 -3.47 -5.25
N LEU A 155 -3.26 -4.68 -5.81
CA LEU A 155 -3.22 -4.86 -7.27
C LEU A 155 -4.43 -4.23 -7.96
N TYR A 156 -5.65 -4.43 -7.43
CA TYR A 156 -6.86 -3.83 -8.01
C TYR A 156 -6.87 -2.31 -7.93
N ASN A 157 -6.31 -1.76 -6.85
CA ASN A 157 -6.20 -0.31 -6.67
C ASN A 157 -5.29 0.33 -7.72
N HIS A 158 -4.29 -0.40 -8.19
CA HIS A 158 -3.27 0.11 -9.11
C HIS A 158 -3.38 -0.42 -10.54
N GLN A 159 -4.44 -1.17 -10.86
CA GLN A 159 -4.72 -1.55 -12.25
C GLN A 159 -5.18 -0.30 -13.02
N ASN A 160 -4.46 0.03 -14.10
CA ASN A 160 -4.83 1.12 -14.99
C ASN A 160 -6.13 0.79 -15.74
N GLU A 161 -6.78 1.82 -16.29
CA GLU A 161 -8.05 1.67 -17.00
C GLU A 161 -7.94 0.70 -18.19
N ASP A 162 -6.79 0.72 -18.88
CA ASP A 162 -6.48 -0.20 -20.00
C ASP A 162 -6.32 -1.67 -19.60
N GLY A 163 -6.30 -1.99 -18.29
CA GLY A 163 -6.17 -3.36 -17.78
C GLY A 163 -4.75 -3.76 -17.38
N GLY A 164 -3.76 -2.90 -17.63
CA GLY A 164 -2.37 -3.17 -17.28
C GLY A 164 -1.91 -2.52 -15.96
N TRP A 165 -0.62 -2.69 -15.67
CA TRP A 165 0.08 -2.06 -14.55
C TRP A 165 1.43 -1.49 -15.00
N GLY A 166 1.80 -0.35 -14.43
CA GLY A 166 3.09 0.27 -14.66
C GLY A 166 4.24 -0.37 -13.87
N LEU A 167 5.43 0.21 -14.00
CA LEU A 167 6.57 -0.11 -13.12
C LEU A 167 6.40 0.46 -11.71
N HIS A 168 5.63 1.54 -11.59
CA HIS A 168 5.23 2.16 -10.34
C HIS A 168 3.76 2.58 -10.39
N ILE A 169 3.16 2.93 -9.25
CA ILE A 169 1.73 3.23 -9.09
C ILE A 169 1.22 4.40 -9.95
N GLU A 170 2.11 5.28 -10.40
CA GLU A 170 1.78 6.41 -11.30
C GLU A 170 2.11 6.14 -12.77
N GLY A 171 2.74 5.01 -13.06
CA GLY A 171 3.25 4.69 -14.39
C GLY A 171 2.16 4.16 -15.32
N HIS A 172 2.29 4.49 -16.60
CA HIS A 172 1.54 3.82 -17.66
C HIS A 172 1.83 2.32 -17.68
N SER A 173 0.86 1.56 -18.18
CA SER A 173 0.95 0.10 -18.24
C SER A 173 2.18 -0.36 -19.03
N SER A 174 2.89 -1.31 -18.46
CA SER A 174 4.13 -1.88 -18.99
C SER A 174 4.03 -3.40 -19.06
N MET A 175 4.79 -4.03 -19.96
CA MET A 175 4.80 -5.50 -20.06
C MET A 175 5.26 -6.14 -18.76
N LEU A 176 6.32 -5.61 -18.14
CA LEU A 176 6.83 -6.13 -16.87
C LEU A 176 5.79 -6.03 -15.75
N GLY A 177 5.26 -4.82 -15.49
CA GLY A 177 4.29 -4.60 -14.42
C GLY A 177 3.01 -5.40 -14.60
N THR A 178 2.50 -5.47 -15.83
CA THR A 178 1.26 -6.21 -16.14
C THR A 178 1.43 -7.72 -16.01
N VAL A 179 2.52 -8.27 -16.55
CA VAL A 179 2.81 -9.71 -16.43
C VAL A 179 3.03 -10.10 -14.97
N TYR A 180 3.79 -9.31 -14.21
CA TYR A 180 4.02 -9.55 -12.79
C TYR A 180 2.72 -9.53 -11.98
N SER A 181 1.88 -8.51 -12.19
CA SER A 181 0.60 -8.40 -11.50
C SER A 181 -0.35 -9.54 -11.87
N TYR A 182 -0.39 -9.93 -13.16
CA TYR A 182 -1.17 -11.07 -13.62
C TYR A 182 -0.70 -12.37 -12.97
N VAL A 183 0.59 -12.70 -13.04
CA VAL A 183 1.14 -13.92 -12.44
C VAL A 183 0.93 -13.93 -10.93
N CYS A 184 1.15 -12.80 -10.24
CA CYS A 184 0.89 -12.68 -8.81
C CYS A 184 -0.56 -13.06 -8.46
N MET A 185 -1.55 -12.49 -9.16
CA MET A 185 -2.96 -12.83 -8.97
C MET A 185 -3.22 -14.33 -9.20
N ARG A 186 -2.63 -14.92 -10.24
CA ARG A 186 -2.78 -16.35 -10.57
C ARG A 186 -2.19 -17.25 -9.48
N LEU A 187 -1.01 -16.93 -8.97
CA LEU A 187 -0.35 -17.67 -7.88
C LEU A 187 -1.09 -17.55 -6.55
N LEU A 188 -1.83 -16.47 -6.33
CA LEU A 188 -2.68 -16.28 -5.15
C LEU A 188 -4.04 -16.99 -5.26
N GLY A 189 -4.28 -17.72 -6.37
CA GLY A 189 -5.44 -18.60 -6.55
C GLY A 189 -6.57 -18.04 -7.39
N LEU A 190 -6.46 -16.82 -7.96
CA LEU A 190 -7.48 -16.29 -8.86
C LEU A 190 -7.38 -16.95 -10.22
N GLY A 191 -8.51 -17.39 -10.78
CA GLY A 191 -8.75 -17.84 -12.15
C GLY A 191 -8.33 -16.86 -13.25
N PRO A 192 -8.21 -17.33 -14.52
CA PRO A 192 -7.92 -16.45 -15.65
C PRO A 192 -8.99 -15.37 -15.86
N ASP A 193 -10.24 -15.65 -15.52
CA ASP A 193 -11.37 -14.74 -15.68
C ASP A 193 -11.85 -14.14 -14.35
N ASP A 194 -11.09 -14.36 -13.28
CA ASP A 194 -11.41 -13.88 -11.92
C ASP A 194 -10.84 -12.47 -11.65
N GLY A 195 -11.10 -12.02 -10.42
CA GLY A 195 -10.63 -10.76 -9.87
C GLY A 195 -11.66 -9.64 -9.99
N GLN A 196 -11.51 -8.62 -9.16
CA GLN A 196 -12.42 -7.48 -9.16
C GLN A 196 -12.44 -6.80 -10.53
N ASN A 197 -13.64 -6.58 -11.09
CA ASN A 197 -13.83 -6.01 -12.43
C ASN A 197 -13.04 -6.75 -13.53
N ASN A 198 -13.02 -8.10 -13.47
CA ASN A 198 -12.35 -8.98 -14.43
C ASN A 198 -10.86 -8.64 -14.58
N ALA A 199 -10.20 -8.31 -13.45
CA ALA A 199 -8.82 -7.85 -13.44
C ALA A 199 -7.87 -8.79 -14.19
N CYS A 200 -7.98 -10.12 -13.99
CA CYS A 200 -7.15 -11.11 -14.67
C CYS A 200 -7.41 -11.17 -16.18
N ALA A 201 -8.67 -11.15 -16.61
CA ALA A 201 -9.00 -11.19 -18.03
C ALA A 201 -8.52 -9.94 -18.76
N ARG A 202 -8.70 -8.75 -18.16
CA ARG A 202 -8.22 -7.47 -18.70
C ARG A 202 -6.70 -7.44 -18.82
N ALA A 203 -5.99 -7.92 -17.79
CA ALA A 203 -4.54 -8.05 -17.80
C ALA A 203 -4.06 -8.98 -18.92
N ARG A 204 -4.67 -10.17 -19.03
CA ARG A 204 -4.34 -11.15 -20.08
C ARG A 204 -4.56 -10.56 -21.47
N LYS A 205 -5.70 -9.89 -21.69
CA LYS A 205 -5.98 -9.19 -22.95
C LYS A 205 -4.91 -8.13 -23.24
N TRP A 206 -4.59 -7.28 -22.27
CA TRP A 206 -3.57 -6.23 -22.43
C TRP A 206 -2.21 -6.80 -22.85
N ILE A 207 -1.80 -7.93 -22.25
CA ILE A 207 -0.55 -8.64 -22.57
C ILE A 207 -0.59 -9.19 -23.99
N LEU A 208 -1.66 -9.90 -24.36
CA LEU A 208 -1.79 -10.54 -25.68
C LEU A 208 -1.85 -9.50 -26.81
N ASP A 209 -2.58 -8.41 -26.63
CA ASP A 209 -2.69 -7.32 -27.60
C ASP A 209 -1.35 -6.61 -27.87
N ARG A 210 -0.33 -6.82 -27.02
CA ARG A 210 1.01 -6.21 -27.11
C ARG A 210 2.12 -7.21 -27.44
N GLY A 211 1.77 -8.30 -28.12
CA GLY A 211 2.73 -9.30 -28.59
C GLY A 211 3.05 -10.41 -27.56
N GLY A 212 2.41 -10.36 -26.39
CA GLY A 212 2.54 -11.39 -25.38
C GLY A 212 3.79 -11.28 -24.50
N VAL A 213 3.97 -12.29 -23.65
CA VAL A 213 4.97 -12.28 -22.57
C VAL A 213 6.42 -12.28 -23.06
N THR A 214 6.70 -12.66 -24.30
CA THR A 214 8.05 -12.69 -24.87
C THR A 214 8.71 -11.32 -24.95
N TYR A 215 7.92 -10.24 -24.93
CA TYR A 215 8.36 -8.84 -24.91
C TYR A 215 8.68 -8.32 -23.50
N VAL A 216 8.61 -9.17 -22.47
CA VAL A 216 8.99 -8.78 -21.12
C VAL A 216 10.51 -8.48 -21.03
N PRO A 217 10.94 -7.46 -20.27
CA PRO A 217 12.36 -7.19 -20.01
C PRO A 217 13.10 -8.36 -19.34
N SER A 218 14.44 -8.32 -19.33
CA SER A 218 15.30 -9.38 -18.79
C SER A 218 14.94 -9.81 -17.37
N TRP A 219 14.57 -8.87 -16.50
CA TRP A 219 14.12 -9.17 -15.14
C TRP A 219 12.89 -10.09 -15.13
N GLY A 220 11.91 -9.81 -16.00
CA GLY A 220 10.74 -10.67 -16.12
C GLY A 220 11.07 -12.02 -16.73
N LYS A 221 11.99 -12.08 -17.70
CA LYS A 221 12.45 -13.36 -18.27
C LYS A 221 13.07 -14.25 -17.20
N ASN A 222 13.93 -13.69 -16.34
CA ASN A 222 14.56 -14.41 -15.25
C ASN A 222 13.52 -15.01 -14.28
N TRP A 223 12.55 -14.21 -13.83
CA TRP A 223 11.52 -14.71 -12.90
C TRP A 223 10.57 -15.73 -13.52
N LEU A 224 10.27 -15.63 -14.82
CA LEU A 224 9.38 -16.56 -15.51
C LEU A 224 10.06 -17.85 -15.97
N SER A 225 11.40 -17.91 -15.92
CA SER A 225 12.17 -19.11 -16.28
C SER A 225 12.39 -20.08 -15.11
N VAL A 226 12.12 -19.65 -13.87
CA VAL A 226 12.21 -20.47 -12.66
C VAL A 226 10.90 -21.21 -12.44
#